data_AF-A0A059BEZ9-F1
#
_entry.id   AF-A0A059BEZ9-F1
#
_cell.length_a   1.000
_cell.length_b   1.000
_cell.length_c   1.000
_cell.angle_alpha   90.00
_cell.angle_beta   90.00
_cell.angle_gamma   90.00
#
_symmetry.space_group_name_H-M   'P 1'
#
loop_
_entity.id
_entity.type
_entity.pdbx_description
1 polymer ?
#
loop_
_entity_poly.entity_id
_entity_poly.type
_entity_poly.pdbx_seq_one_letter_code
_entity_poly.pdbx_strand_id
1 'polypeptide(L)'
;MMGMREHSVATQQIEGLISLRRYTYKDIKRITNFFQEKLGQGGYGYVYKGKLRDGQLVAVKLLKNLKGDGEEFINEVASINRTSHVNIVSLLGFCYEGSKRALVYEFMPNGSLEKFIFKSDTSEANQQLSRETLYSISLGIAQGLAYLHRGCNSRILHFDIKPHNILLDQNYCPKISDFGLAKICPREESIVSMLGARGTAGYIAPELVIRNIGGVSHKSDVYSYGMMVLEMVGGRKNFEVGVDRTSEIYFPHWIH
;
A
#
# COMPACT_ATOMS: atom_id res chain seq x y z
N MET A 1 18.89 -29.04 0.75
CA MET A 1 17.58 -29.60 1.16
C MET A 1 16.69 -28.58 1.91
N MET A 2 16.98 -27.27 1.83
CA MET A 2 16.27 -26.22 2.59
C MET A 2 15.10 -25.60 1.79
N GLY A 3 15.13 -25.62 0.46
CA GLY A 3 14.10 -25.01 -0.40
C GLY A 3 12.77 -25.77 -0.57
N MET A 4 12.65 -27.01 -0.06
CA MET A 4 11.39 -27.78 -0.14
C MET A 4 10.46 -27.57 1.07
N ARG A 5 10.97 -27.06 2.21
CA ARG A 5 10.17 -26.87 3.43
C ARG A 5 9.49 -25.50 3.53
N GLU A 6 9.97 -24.47 2.83
CA GLU A 6 9.38 -23.12 2.85
C GLU A 6 8.28 -22.94 1.78
N HIS A 7 8.45 -23.60 0.62
CA HIS A 7 7.40 -23.71 -0.40
C HIS A 7 6.09 -24.31 0.15
N SER A 8 6.15 -25.13 1.21
CA SER A 8 4.96 -25.71 1.83
C SER A 8 4.19 -24.75 2.76
N VAL A 9 4.85 -23.78 3.39
CA VAL A 9 4.21 -22.83 4.32
C VAL A 9 3.42 -21.76 3.57
N ALA A 10 4.01 -21.19 2.52
CA ALA A 10 3.34 -20.23 1.64
C ALA A 10 2.09 -20.86 0.98
N THR A 11 2.22 -22.11 0.53
CA THR A 11 1.12 -22.86 -0.08
C THR A 11 0.01 -23.14 0.93
N GLN A 12 0.33 -23.55 2.16
CA GLN A 12 -0.66 -23.73 3.23
C GLN A 12 -1.40 -22.44 3.62
N GLN A 13 -0.68 -21.30 3.69
CA GLN A 13 -1.30 -20.00 3.97
C GLN A 13 -2.23 -19.56 2.83
N ILE A 14 -1.85 -19.80 1.57
CA ILE A 14 -2.67 -19.48 0.40
C ILE A 14 -3.87 -20.43 0.28
N GLU A 15 -3.71 -21.71 0.62
CA GLU A 15 -4.78 -22.72 0.61
C GLU A 15 -5.90 -22.39 1.59
N GLY A 16 -5.57 -21.83 2.76
CA GLY A 16 -6.51 -21.37 3.78
C GLY A 16 -7.36 -20.14 3.40
N LEU A 17 -7.10 -19.48 2.27
CA LEU A 17 -7.83 -18.29 1.79
C LEU A 17 -9.11 -18.67 1.03
N ILE A 18 -9.94 -19.53 1.63
CA ILE A 18 -11.11 -20.15 0.98
C ILE A 18 -12.13 -19.09 0.48
N SER A 19 -12.13 -17.88 1.07
CA SER A 19 -13.03 -16.77 0.71
C SER A 19 -12.66 -16.00 -0.55
N LEU A 20 -11.40 -16.03 -1.00
CA LEU A 20 -10.95 -15.21 -2.14
C LEU A 20 -11.02 -15.99 -3.45
N ARG A 21 -11.47 -15.30 -4.51
CA ARG A 21 -11.55 -15.90 -5.84
C ARG A 21 -10.15 -16.15 -6.41
N ARG A 22 -9.88 -17.41 -6.76
CA ARG A 22 -8.68 -17.80 -7.50
C ARG A 22 -8.92 -17.65 -9.00
N TYR A 23 -8.03 -16.93 -9.67
CA TYR A 23 -7.99 -16.76 -11.11
C TYR A 23 -6.80 -17.50 -11.69
N THR A 24 -6.97 -18.10 -12.87
CA THR A 24 -5.84 -18.59 -13.66
C THR A 24 -5.11 -17.44 -14.33
N TYR A 25 -3.87 -17.62 -14.75
CA TYR A 25 -3.18 -16.57 -15.51
C TYR A 25 -3.87 -16.27 -16.86
N LYS A 26 -4.56 -17.26 -17.44
CA LYS A 26 -5.40 -17.07 -18.62
C LYS A 26 -6.58 -16.14 -18.32
N ASP A 27 -7.20 -16.28 -17.15
CA ASP A 27 -8.26 -15.36 -16.70
C ASP A 27 -7.71 -13.95 -16.52
N ILE A 28 -6.53 -13.81 -15.90
CA ILE A 28 -5.86 -12.51 -15.72
C ILE A 28 -5.63 -11.82 -17.07
N LYS A 29 -5.08 -12.54 -18.07
CA LYS A 29 -4.92 -12.01 -19.43
C LYS A 29 -6.25 -11.56 -20.04
N ARG A 30 -7.33 -12.31 -19.86
CA ARG A 30 -8.64 -11.93 -20.38
C ARG A 30 -9.20 -10.69 -19.67
N ILE A 31 -9.09 -10.63 -18.33
CA ILE A 31 -9.58 -9.51 -17.51
C ILE A 31 -8.91 -8.21 -17.94
N THR A 32 -7.61 -8.23 -18.21
CA THR A 32 -6.81 -7.05 -18.59
C THR A 32 -6.78 -6.76 -20.09
N ASN A 33 -7.58 -7.47 -20.89
CA ASN A 33 -7.52 -7.44 -22.35
C ASN A 33 -6.09 -7.56 -22.89
N PHE A 34 -5.36 -8.60 -22.45
CA PHE A 34 -3.95 -8.83 -22.75
C PHE A 34 -3.01 -7.72 -22.28
N PHE A 35 -3.28 -7.15 -21.10
CA PHE A 35 -2.46 -6.10 -20.47
C PHE A 35 -2.39 -4.79 -21.27
N GLN A 36 -3.50 -4.44 -21.95
CA GLN A 36 -3.57 -3.32 -22.87
C GLN A 36 -3.44 -1.95 -22.19
N GLU A 37 -4.16 -1.73 -21.09
CA GLU A 37 -4.20 -0.43 -20.40
C GLU A 37 -3.39 -0.50 -19.10
N LYS A 38 -2.17 0.04 -19.14
CA LYS A 38 -1.30 0.14 -17.97
C LYS A 38 -1.66 1.39 -17.16
N LEU A 39 -1.96 1.19 -15.88
CA LEU A 39 -2.28 2.25 -14.91
C LEU A 39 -1.04 2.78 -14.20
N GLY A 40 -0.03 1.93 -13.99
CA GLY A 40 1.17 2.32 -13.26
C GLY A 40 2.25 1.24 -13.21
N GLN A 41 3.40 1.61 -12.67
CA GLN A 41 4.52 0.72 -12.42
C GLN A 41 5.24 1.16 -11.16
N GLY A 42 5.50 0.20 -10.26
CA GLY A 42 6.28 0.41 -9.04
C GLY A 42 7.45 -0.57 -8.92
N GLY A 43 8.11 -0.56 -7.76
CA GLY A 43 9.14 -1.53 -7.41
C GLY A 43 8.62 -2.97 -7.49
N TYR A 44 7.39 -3.18 -7.03
CA TYR A 44 6.75 -4.49 -6.90
C TYR A 44 6.16 -5.04 -8.20
N GLY A 45 5.94 -4.21 -9.21
CA GLY A 45 5.41 -4.69 -10.48
C GLY A 45 4.66 -3.66 -11.32
N TYR A 46 3.67 -4.14 -12.06
CA TYR A 46 2.88 -3.38 -13.02
C TYR A 46 1.41 -3.45 -12.63
N VAL A 47 0.69 -2.36 -12.78
CA VAL A 47 -0.76 -2.32 -12.54
C VAL A 47 -1.46 -2.05 -13.85
N TYR A 48 -2.46 -2.86 -14.16
CA TYR A 48 -3.26 -2.76 -15.38
C TYR A 48 -4.72 -2.58 -15.03
N LYS A 49 -5.46 -1.85 -15.86
CA LYS A 49 -6.91 -1.83 -15.78
C LYS A 49 -7.46 -3.11 -16.39
N GLY A 50 -8.58 -3.56 -15.86
CA GLY A 50 -9.32 -4.69 -16.39
C GLY A 50 -10.81 -4.58 -16.15
N LYS A 51 -11.54 -5.57 -16.67
CA LYS A 51 -12.98 -5.68 -16.53
C LYS A 51 -13.35 -7.14 -16.23
N LEU A 52 -14.09 -7.36 -15.15
CA LEU A 52 -14.66 -8.67 -14.82
C LEU A 52 -15.84 -9.00 -15.74
N ARG A 53 -16.32 -10.25 -15.69
CA ARG A 53 -17.40 -10.73 -16.59
C ARG A 53 -18.74 -10.02 -16.36
N ASP A 54 -19.00 -9.60 -15.13
CA ASP A 54 -20.16 -8.80 -14.73
C ASP A 54 -20.04 -7.32 -15.12
N GLY A 55 -18.89 -6.92 -15.68
CA GLY A 55 -18.62 -5.56 -16.11
C GLY A 55 -17.96 -4.68 -15.07
N GLN A 56 -17.72 -5.16 -13.85
CA GLN A 56 -17.01 -4.42 -12.82
C GLN A 56 -15.57 -4.10 -13.28
N LEU A 57 -15.18 -2.83 -13.18
CA LEU A 57 -13.81 -2.40 -13.44
C LEU A 57 -12.88 -2.79 -12.28
N VAL A 58 -11.68 -3.25 -12.64
CA VAL A 58 -10.69 -3.73 -11.67
C VAL A 58 -9.29 -3.19 -11.98
N ALA A 59 -8.45 -3.14 -10.94
CA ALA A 59 -7.02 -2.92 -11.07
C ALA A 59 -6.29 -4.25 -10.82
N VAL A 60 -5.48 -4.68 -11.78
CA VAL A 60 -4.72 -5.93 -11.73
C VAL A 60 -3.25 -5.61 -11.53
N LYS A 61 -2.75 -5.87 -10.31
CA LYS A 61 -1.33 -5.74 -9.94
C LYS A 61 -0.62 -7.05 -10.29
N LEU A 62 0.16 -7.04 -11.36
CA LEU A 62 1.08 -8.10 -11.73
C LEU A 62 2.40 -7.90 -10.99
N LEU A 63 2.77 -8.86 -10.15
CA LEU A 63 4.02 -8.80 -9.40
C LEU A 63 5.20 -9.26 -10.25
N LYS A 64 6.33 -8.57 -10.14
CA LYS A 64 7.58 -8.98 -10.79
C LYS A 64 8.11 -10.25 -10.13
N ASN A 65 8.68 -11.14 -10.93
CA ASN A 65 9.56 -12.20 -10.41
C ASN A 65 10.91 -11.59 -10.04
N LEU A 66 10.96 -10.91 -8.91
CA LEU A 66 12.24 -10.63 -8.28
C LEU A 66 12.71 -11.92 -7.59
N LYS A 67 14.02 -12.07 -7.42
CA LYS A 67 14.71 -13.28 -6.91
C LYS A 67 14.35 -13.64 -5.44
N GLY A 68 13.23 -13.15 -4.92
CA GLY A 68 12.69 -13.47 -3.60
C GLY A 68 11.67 -14.60 -3.64
N ASP A 69 11.40 -15.15 -2.47
CA ASP A 69 10.42 -16.22 -2.19
C ASP A 69 8.96 -15.86 -2.53
N GLY A 70 8.62 -14.58 -2.60
CA GLY A 70 7.25 -14.10 -2.74
C GLY A 70 6.62 -13.59 -1.47
N GLU A 71 7.43 -13.27 -0.46
CA GLU A 71 6.98 -12.67 0.80
C GLU A 71 6.01 -11.51 0.58
N GLU A 72 6.26 -10.60 -0.37
CA GLU A 72 5.37 -9.46 -0.63
C GLU A 72 3.97 -9.90 -1.06
N PHE A 73 3.88 -10.90 -1.94
CA PHE A 73 2.58 -11.46 -2.36
C PHE A 73 1.85 -12.08 -1.17
N ILE A 74 2.57 -12.85 -0.36
CA ILE A 74 2.00 -13.54 0.80
C ILE A 74 1.56 -12.54 1.85
N ASN A 75 2.39 -11.53 2.16
CA ASN A 75 2.09 -10.46 3.10
C ASN A 75 0.85 -9.68 2.67
N GLU A 76 0.79 -9.29 1.39
CA GLU A 76 -0.31 -8.52 0.84
C GLU A 76 -1.61 -9.32 0.94
N VAL A 77 -1.63 -10.55 0.44
CA VAL A 77 -2.82 -11.40 0.45
C VAL A 77 -3.24 -11.77 1.88
N ALA A 78 -2.31 -12.18 2.74
CA ALA A 78 -2.61 -12.59 4.11
C ALA A 78 -3.14 -11.41 4.95
N SER A 79 -2.64 -10.20 4.73
CA SER A 79 -3.05 -9.00 5.47
C SER A 79 -4.37 -8.47 4.95
N ILE A 80 -4.49 -8.20 3.64
CA ILE A 80 -5.67 -7.56 3.07
C ILE A 80 -6.93 -8.44 3.18
N ASN A 81 -6.79 -9.77 3.10
CA ASN A 81 -7.92 -10.69 3.24
C ASN A 81 -8.57 -10.66 4.64
N ARG A 82 -7.87 -10.09 5.64
CA ARG A 82 -8.38 -9.92 7.01
C ARG A 82 -9.08 -8.58 7.22
N THR A 83 -9.24 -7.79 6.16
CA THR A 83 -9.79 -6.44 6.23
C THR A 83 -11.12 -6.36 5.52
N SER A 84 -12.03 -5.57 6.07
CA SER A 84 -13.27 -5.16 5.43
C SER A 84 -13.67 -3.81 6.00
N HIS A 85 -13.29 -2.74 5.29
CA HIS A 85 -13.47 -1.37 5.74
C HIS A 85 -13.60 -0.42 4.56
N VAL A 86 -14.42 0.62 4.70
CA VAL A 86 -14.68 1.61 3.63
C VAL A 86 -13.40 2.31 3.16
N ASN A 87 -12.46 2.57 4.08
CA ASN A 87 -11.18 3.22 3.80
C ASN A 87 -10.01 2.26 3.51
N ILE A 88 -10.30 1.02 3.12
CA ILE A 88 -9.29 0.05 2.66
C ILE A 88 -9.72 -0.47 1.29
N VAL A 89 -8.75 -0.67 0.39
CA VAL A 89 -9.03 -1.25 -0.93
C VAL A 89 -9.45 -2.71 -0.83
N SER A 90 -10.47 -3.10 -1.57
CA SER A 90 -10.98 -4.48 -1.56
C SER A 90 -10.19 -5.36 -2.53
N LEU A 91 -9.58 -6.42 -2.02
CA LEU A 91 -9.03 -7.50 -2.83
C LEU A 91 -10.16 -8.43 -3.29
N LEU A 92 -10.40 -8.49 -4.60
CA LEU A 92 -11.47 -9.29 -5.22
C LEU A 92 -11.02 -10.70 -5.58
N GLY A 93 -9.71 -10.91 -5.70
CA GLY A 93 -9.13 -12.22 -5.97
C GLY A 93 -7.67 -12.15 -6.36
N PHE A 94 -7.08 -13.30 -6.66
CA PHE A 94 -5.66 -13.41 -6.95
C PHE A 94 -5.37 -14.54 -7.95
N CYS A 95 -4.19 -14.48 -8.56
CA CYS A 95 -3.59 -15.54 -9.37
C CYS A 95 -2.26 -15.94 -8.73
N TYR A 96 -2.05 -17.24 -8.56
CA TYR A 96 -0.81 -17.82 -8.06
C TYR A 96 -0.45 -19.07 -8.88
N GLU A 97 0.22 -18.87 -10.02
CA GLU A 97 0.64 -19.95 -10.93
C GLU A 97 2.16 -19.91 -11.12
N GLY A 98 2.89 -20.55 -10.20
CA GLY A 98 4.35 -20.55 -10.17
C GLY A 98 4.90 -19.13 -10.05
N SER A 99 5.54 -18.66 -11.12
CA SER A 99 6.14 -17.32 -11.21
C SER A 99 5.12 -16.25 -11.68
N LYS A 100 3.89 -16.64 -12.01
CA LYS A 100 2.83 -15.72 -12.46
C LYS A 100 1.92 -15.40 -11.30
N ARG A 101 2.19 -14.26 -10.65
CA ARG A 101 1.46 -13.80 -9.46
C ARG A 101 0.74 -12.49 -9.77
N ALA A 102 -0.55 -12.44 -9.48
CA ALA A 102 -1.35 -11.23 -9.68
C ALA A 102 -2.39 -11.06 -8.59
N LEU A 103 -2.72 -9.80 -8.30
CA LEU A 103 -3.76 -9.39 -7.37
C LEU A 103 -4.80 -8.57 -8.13
N VAL A 104 -6.08 -8.85 -7.88
CA VAL A 104 -7.22 -8.19 -8.55
C VAL A 104 -7.96 -7.36 -7.52
N TYR A 105 -7.90 -6.05 -7.65
CA TYR A 105 -8.52 -5.08 -6.76
C TYR A 105 -9.71 -4.39 -7.42
N GLU A 106 -10.61 -3.82 -6.61
CA GLU A 106 -11.54 -2.80 -7.10
C GLU A 106 -10.78 -1.63 -7.75
N PHE A 107 -11.31 -1.09 -8.85
CA PHE A 107 -10.67 0.02 -9.56
C PHE A 107 -10.99 1.37 -8.91
N MET A 108 -9.95 2.22 -8.80
CA MET A 108 -10.03 3.55 -8.21
C MET A 108 -9.92 4.62 -9.30
N PRO A 109 -11.04 5.25 -9.73
CA PRO A 109 -11.06 6.10 -10.91
C PRO A 109 -10.24 7.38 -10.76
N ASN A 110 -10.12 7.93 -9.55
CA ASN A 110 -9.31 9.12 -9.31
C ASN A 110 -7.83 8.79 -9.08
N GLY A 111 -7.45 7.52 -9.10
CA GLY A 111 -6.07 7.10 -8.89
C GLY A 111 -5.59 7.38 -7.46
N SER A 112 -4.30 7.65 -7.31
CA SER A 112 -3.65 7.90 -6.03
C SER A 112 -3.67 9.38 -5.62
N LEU A 113 -3.58 9.61 -4.31
CA LEU A 113 -3.62 10.93 -3.68
C LEU A 113 -2.40 11.80 -4.08
N GLU A 114 -1.27 11.18 -4.46
CA GLU A 114 -0.07 11.90 -4.89
C GLU A 114 -0.34 12.86 -6.05
N LYS A 115 -1.25 12.51 -6.98
CA LYS A 115 -1.65 13.32 -8.14
C LYS A 115 -2.22 14.67 -7.75
N PHE A 116 -2.82 14.74 -6.57
CA PHE A 116 -3.55 15.91 -6.08
C PHE A 116 -2.70 16.77 -5.14
N ILE A 117 -1.70 16.19 -4.48
CA ILE A 117 -0.81 16.88 -3.54
C ILE A 117 0.43 17.42 -4.27
N PHE A 118 0.97 16.65 -5.21
CA PHE A 118 2.17 17.05 -5.95
C PHE A 118 1.78 17.67 -7.28
N LYS A 119 2.04 18.98 -7.44
CA LYS A 119 1.89 19.65 -8.73
C LYS A 119 2.75 18.93 -9.78
N SER A 120 2.11 18.42 -10.82
CA SER A 120 2.78 18.09 -12.07
C SER A 120 2.75 19.33 -12.96
N ASP A 121 3.90 19.74 -13.51
CA ASP A 121 4.00 20.83 -14.49
C ASP A 121 3.29 20.53 -15.83
N THR A 122 2.64 19.36 -15.93
CA THR A 122 1.88 18.94 -17.10
C THR A 122 0.45 19.47 -17.05
N SER A 123 0.06 20.10 -18.15
CA SER A 123 -1.19 20.78 -18.50
C SER A 123 -2.49 19.97 -18.40
N GLU A 124 -2.49 18.80 -17.76
CA GLU A 124 -3.71 18.07 -17.41
C GLU A 124 -4.32 18.67 -16.14
N ALA A 125 -5.11 19.72 -16.33
CA ALA A 125 -6.06 20.33 -15.42
C ALA A 125 -5.69 20.31 -13.92
N ASN A 126 -5.38 21.50 -13.40
CA ASN A 126 -5.31 21.89 -11.98
C ASN A 126 -6.53 21.44 -11.13
N GLN A 127 -6.75 20.15 -10.92
CA GLN A 127 -7.75 19.63 -9.98
C GLN A 127 -7.16 19.65 -8.58
N GLN A 128 -6.92 20.85 -8.07
CA GLN A 128 -6.55 21.01 -6.68
C GLN A 128 -7.78 20.68 -5.81
N LEU A 129 -7.62 19.72 -4.89
CA LEU A 129 -8.68 19.37 -3.95
C LEU A 129 -8.94 20.53 -2.99
N SER A 130 -10.20 20.75 -2.63
CA SER A 130 -10.54 21.75 -1.61
C SER A 130 -9.99 21.33 -0.25
N ARG A 131 -9.88 22.30 0.67
CA ARG A 131 -9.41 22.03 2.04
C ARG A 131 -10.33 21.08 2.78
N GLU A 132 -11.63 21.18 2.53
CA GLU A 132 -12.67 20.32 3.11
C GLU A 132 -12.53 18.88 2.59
N THR A 133 -12.23 18.71 1.31
CA THR A 133 -11.95 17.39 0.73
C THR A 133 -10.65 16.80 1.29
N LEU A 134 -9.58 17.59 1.38
CA LEU A 134 -8.32 17.16 1.99
C LEU A 134 -8.49 16.75 3.46
N TYR A 135 -9.30 17.49 4.21
CA TYR A 135 -9.66 17.13 5.59
C TYR A 135 -10.44 15.81 5.65
N SER A 136 -11.42 15.63 4.76
CA SER A 136 -12.21 14.39 4.70
C SER A 136 -11.34 13.19 4.33
N ILE A 137 -10.38 13.39 3.42
CA ILE A 137 -9.38 12.39 3.04
C ILE A 137 -8.48 12.04 4.24
N SER A 138 -7.93 13.03 4.95
CA SER A 138 -7.06 12.74 6.10
C SER A 138 -7.82 11.98 7.19
N LEU A 139 -9.06 12.40 7.49
CA LEU A 139 -9.93 11.71 8.43
C LEU A 139 -10.20 10.25 8.02
N GLY A 140 -10.54 10.00 6.75
CA GLY A 140 -10.79 8.65 6.24
C GLY A 140 -9.55 7.75 6.31
N ILE A 141 -8.36 8.29 6.02
CA ILE A 141 -7.10 7.56 6.17
C ILE A 141 -6.87 7.20 7.65
N ALA A 142 -7.08 8.14 8.57
CA ALA A 142 -6.94 7.89 10.00
C ALA A 142 -7.92 6.82 10.50
N GLN A 143 -9.16 6.82 10.00
CA GLN A 143 -10.16 5.78 10.29
C GLN A 143 -9.71 4.40 9.77
N GLY A 144 -9.19 4.34 8.55
CA GLY A 144 -8.62 3.12 7.99
C GLY A 144 -7.44 2.57 8.82
N LEU A 145 -6.51 3.44 9.23
CA LEU A 145 -5.40 3.06 10.10
C LEU A 145 -5.85 2.59 11.48
N ALA A 146 -6.79 3.30 12.10
CA ALA A 146 -7.37 2.90 13.38
C ALA A 146 -8.02 1.51 13.28
N TYR A 147 -8.72 1.23 12.18
CA TYR A 147 -9.27 -0.09 11.90
C TYR A 147 -8.17 -1.16 11.77
N LEU A 148 -7.09 -0.92 11.01
CA LEU A 148 -5.97 -1.87 10.90
C LEU A 148 -5.31 -2.16 12.26
N HIS A 149 -5.17 -1.13 13.09
CA HIS A 149 -4.45 -1.24 14.37
C HIS A 149 -5.27 -1.86 15.50
N ARG A 150 -6.59 -1.63 15.50
CA ARG A 150 -7.48 -1.95 16.62
C ARG A 150 -8.80 -2.62 16.23
N GLY A 151 -9.27 -2.43 15.00
CA GLY A 151 -10.50 -3.00 14.47
C GLY A 151 -10.35 -4.45 13.98
N CYS A 152 -9.25 -4.78 13.32
CA CYS A 152 -8.98 -6.13 12.81
C CYS A 152 -8.69 -7.15 13.93
N ASN A 153 -9.14 -8.40 13.80
CA ASN A 153 -8.93 -9.46 14.81
C ASN A 153 -7.45 -9.60 15.21
N SER A 154 -6.55 -9.57 14.23
CA SER A 154 -5.12 -9.38 14.45
C SER A 154 -4.75 -7.94 14.10
N ARG A 155 -3.78 -7.37 14.81
CA ARG A 155 -3.25 -6.06 14.45
C ARG A 155 -2.51 -6.18 13.12
N ILE A 156 -2.71 -5.21 12.23
CA ILE A 156 -2.00 -5.11 10.96
C ILE A 156 -1.21 -3.81 10.96
N LEU A 157 0.10 -3.91 10.79
CA LEU A 157 1.00 -2.77 10.59
C LEU A 157 1.25 -2.62 9.08
N HIS A 158 1.04 -1.44 8.53
CA HIS A 158 1.11 -1.22 7.07
C HIS A 158 2.55 -1.01 6.59
N PHE A 159 3.33 -0.21 7.32
CA PHE A 159 4.73 0.19 7.07
C PHE A 159 5.02 0.98 5.79
N ASP A 160 4.05 1.18 4.90
CA ASP A 160 4.22 2.00 3.69
C ASP A 160 3.10 3.02 3.47
N ILE A 161 2.72 3.76 4.52
CA ILE A 161 1.74 4.85 4.40
C ILE A 161 2.40 6.06 3.74
N LYS A 162 1.86 6.46 2.58
CA LYS A 162 2.32 7.60 1.76
C LYS A 162 1.23 7.96 0.73
N PRO A 163 1.24 9.17 0.13
CA PRO A 163 0.24 9.58 -0.87
C PRO A 163 0.04 8.60 -2.03
N HIS A 164 1.10 7.95 -2.49
CA HIS A 164 1.06 6.98 -3.59
C HIS A 164 0.21 5.74 -3.27
N ASN A 165 0.11 5.36 -1.99
CA ASN A 165 -0.60 4.17 -1.53
C ASN A 165 -2.00 4.50 -1.01
N ILE A 166 -2.43 5.76 -1.07
CA ILE A 166 -3.80 6.16 -0.81
C ILE A 166 -4.51 6.35 -2.14
N LEU A 167 -5.42 5.45 -2.47
CA LEU A 167 -6.24 5.55 -3.67
C LEU A 167 -7.55 6.27 -3.37
N LEU A 168 -8.14 6.89 -4.40
CA LEU A 168 -9.34 7.70 -4.30
C LEU A 168 -10.43 7.10 -5.20
N ASP A 169 -11.57 6.80 -4.60
CA ASP A 169 -12.75 6.39 -5.34
C ASP A 169 -13.38 7.57 -6.08
N GLN A 170 -14.50 7.34 -6.79
CA GLN A 170 -15.22 8.36 -7.56
C GLN A 170 -15.66 9.59 -6.75
N ASN A 171 -15.85 9.44 -5.43
CA ASN A 171 -16.29 10.47 -4.51
C ASN A 171 -15.13 11.05 -3.67
N TYR A 172 -13.88 10.76 -4.05
CA TYR A 172 -12.68 11.11 -3.30
C TYR A 172 -12.62 10.47 -1.90
N CYS A 173 -13.33 9.36 -1.67
CA CYS A 173 -13.17 8.58 -0.45
C CYS A 173 -11.80 7.88 -0.50
N PRO A 174 -10.95 8.03 0.54
CA PRO A 174 -9.62 7.44 0.55
C PRO A 174 -9.67 5.96 0.88
N LYS A 175 -8.87 5.17 0.16
CA LYS A 175 -8.64 3.74 0.38
C LYS A 175 -7.16 3.45 0.51
N ILE A 176 -6.75 2.96 1.68
CA ILE A 176 -5.40 2.46 1.92
C ILE A 176 -5.17 1.23 1.05
N SER A 177 -4.04 1.19 0.35
CA SER A 177 -3.64 0.14 -0.59
C SER A 177 -2.16 -0.23 -0.42
N ASP A 178 -1.73 -1.28 -1.13
CA ASP A 178 -0.36 -1.80 -1.15
C ASP A 178 0.14 -2.35 0.20
N PHE A 179 -0.37 -3.53 0.54
CA PHE A 179 -0.04 -4.24 1.78
C PHE A 179 1.20 -5.15 1.61
N GLY A 180 2.03 -4.95 0.57
CA GLY A 180 3.21 -5.80 0.30
C GLY A 180 4.24 -5.81 1.44
N LEU A 181 4.35 -4.70 2.17
CA LEU A 181 5.23 -4.57 3.34
C LEU A 181 4.53 -4.84 4.67
N ALA A 182 3.22 -5.08 4.64
CA ALA A 182 2.41 -5.18 5.85
C ALA A 182 2.83 -6.37 6.71
N LYS A 183 2.54 -6.25 8.01
CA LYS A 183 2.78 -7.30 8.98
C LYS A 183 1.60 -7.50 9.90
N ILE A 184 1.21 -8.76 10.05
CA ILE A 184 0.20 -9.19 11.01
C ILE A 184 0.91 -9.50 12.33
N CYS A 185 0.41 -8.96 13.44
CA CYS A 185 0.89 -9.25 14.78
C CYS A 185 -0.27 -9.51 15.76
N PRO A 186 0.00 -10.25 16.86
CA PRO A 186 -0.93 -10.37 17.98
C PRO A 186 -1.29 -8.99 18.55
N ARG A 187 -2.48 -8.86 19.13
CA ARG A 187 -2.94 -7.56 19.66
C ARG A 187 -2.20 -7.17 20.94
N GLU A 188 -1.77 -8.17 21.70
CA GLU A 188 -1.15 -8.08 23.01
C GLU A 188 0.30 -7.59 22.91
N GLU A 189 0.96 -7.81 21.77
CA GLU A 189 2.32 -7.36 21.51
C GLU A 189 2.35 -5.88 21.15
N SER A 190 3.06 -5.07 21.92
CA SER A 190 3.25 -3.64 21.64
C SER A 190 4.43 -3.40 20.71
N ILE A 191 5.46 -4.25 20.78
CA ILE A 191 6.70 -4.16 20.00
C ILE A 191 6.80 -5.37 19.07
N VAL A 192 7.08 -5.11 17.80
CA VAL A 192 7.15 -6.13 16.76
C VAL A 192 8.61 -6.31 16.32
N SER A 193 9.10 -7.55 16.38
CA SER A 193 10.42 -7.89 15.85
C SER A 193 10.44 -7.80 14.33
N MET A 194 11.41 -7.12 13.73
CA MET A 194 11.51 -6.92 12.29
C MET A 194 12.90 -7.29 11.74
N LEU A 195 12.90 -7.99 10.61
CA LEU A 195 14.09 -8.27 9.81
C LEU A 195 14.23 -7.16 8.76
N GLY A 196 15.18 -6.25 8.97
CA GLY A 196 15.50 -5.16 8.04
C GLY A 196 14.60 -3.93 8.18
N ALA A 197 15.02 -2.83 7.56
CA ALA A 197 14.20 -1.63 7.44
C ALA A 197 13.10 -1.85 6.39
N ARG A 198 11.90 -1.33 6.65
CA ARG A 198 10.76 -1.33 5.71
C ARG A 198 10.19 0.09 5.57
N GLY A 199 9.62 0.37 4.40
CA GLY A 199 8.91 1.61 4.08
C GLY A 199 9.62 2.46 3.03
N THR A 200 9.03 3.62 2.75
CA THR A 200 9.51 4.57 1.74
C THR A 200 10.20 5.76 2.39
N ALA A 201 11.42 6.08 1.93
CA ALA A 201 12.19 7.23 2.41
C ALA A 201 11.33 8.51 2.47
N GLY A 202 11.50 9.29 3.54
CA GLY A 202 10.65 10.46 3.86
C GLY A 202 9.44 10.14 4.75
N TYR A 203 8.97 8.88 4.76
CA TYR A 203 7.85 8.44 5.61
C TYR A 203 8.26 7.40 6.66
N ILE A 204 9.49 6.87 6.60
CA ILE A 204 9.98 5.85 7.53
C ILE A 204 10.14 6.46 8.92
N ALA A 205 9.51 5.84 9.91
CA ALA A 205 9.65 6.22 11.31
C ALA A 205 11.10 5.95 11.81
N PRO A 206 11.69 6.81 12.66
CA PRO A 206 13.09 6.68 13.07
C PRO A 206 13.45 5.31 13.66
N GLU A 207 12.55 4.68 14.44
CA GLU A 207 12.77 3.38 15.06
C GLU A 207 12.87 2.20 14.06
N LEU A 208 12.40 2.37 12.82
CA LEU A 208 12.55 1.38 11.75
C LEU A 208 13.96 1.38 11.13
N VAL A 209 14.70 2.48 11.28
CA VAL A 209 16.08 2.62 10.79
C VAL A 209 17.07 2.46 11.94
N ILE A 210 16.76 3.07 13.08
CA ILE A 210 17.64 3.19 14.24
C ILE A 210 17.12 2.28 15.35
N ARG A 211 17.61 1.03 15.36
CA ARG A 211 17.11 -0.05 16.24
C ARG A 211 17.28 0.19 17.75
N ASN A 212 18.13 1.12 18.16
CA ASN A 212 18.38 1.47 19.55
C ASN A 212 17.52 2.62 20.08
N ILE A 213 16.69 3.27 19.24
CA ILE A 213 15.86 4.42 19.65
C ILE A 213 14.44 4.00 20.08
N GLY A 214 14.00 2.76 19.79
CA GLY A 214 12.71 2.27 20.26
C GLY A 214 12.28 0.95 19.63
N GLY A 215 11.17 0.42 20.11
CA GLY A 215 10.53 -0.77 19.54
C GLY A 215 9.56 -0.42 18.40
N VAL A 216 9.70 -1.09 17.26
CA VAL A 216 8.78 -0.95 16.11
C VAL A 216 7.36 -1.32 16.55
N SER A 217 6.39 -0.46 16.24
CA SER A 217 4.99 -0.65 16.65
C SER A 217 4.03 -0.01 15.65
N HIS A 218 2.74 -0.02 15.97
CA HIS A 218 1.74 0.74 15.21
C HIS A 218 2.01 2.25 15.15
N LYS A 219 2.85 2.78 16.05
CA LYS A 219 3.27 4.19 16.00
C LYS A 219 4.13 4.51 14.79
N SER A 220 4.76 3.53 14.16
CA SER A 220 5.49 3.75 12.92
C SER A 220 4.54 4.16 11.78
N ASP A 221 3.36 3.54 11.68
CA ASP A 221 2.32 3.96 10.72
C ASP A 221 1.75 5.35 11.06
N VAL A 222 1.63 5.66 12.36
CA VAL A 222 1.17 6.99 12.83
C VAL A 222 2.17 8.08 12.43
N TYR A 223 3.47 7.80 12.54
CA TYR A 223 4.51 8.71 12.07
C TYR A 223 4.39 8.96 10.57
N SER A 224 4.32 7.89 9.76
CA SER A 224 4.15 7.99 8.30
C SER A 224 2.89 8.76 7.90
N TYR A 225 1.78 8.54 8.63
CA TYR A 225 0.54 9.32 8.46
C TYR A 225 0.75 10.81 8.77
N GLY A 226 1.45 11.14 9.87
CA GLY A 226 1.79 12.52 10.21
C GLY A 226 2.59 13.22 9.11
N MET A 227 3.60 12.54 8.55
CA MET A 227 4.40 13.05 7.43
C MET A 227 3.52 13.32 6.20
N MET A 228 2.60 12.42 5.87
CA MET A 228 1.67 12.60 4.76
C MET A 228 0.69 13.77 4.99
N VAL A 229 0.17 13.95 6.21
CA VAL A 229 -0.70 15.10 6.53
C VAL A 229 0.05 16.42 6.39
N LEU A 230 1.33 16.46 6.80
CA LEU A 230 2.17 17.65 6.60
C LEU A 230 2.32 17.98 5.11
N GLU A 231 2.47 16.99 4.23
CA GLU A 231 2.51 17.22 2.79
C GLU A 231 1.18 17.71 2.23
N MET A 232 0.06 17.13 2.70
CA MET A 232 -1.30 17.55 2.31
C MET A 232 -1.57 19.02 2.62
N VAL A 233 -1.06 19.52 3.75
CA VAL A 233 -1.27 20.91 4.21
C VAL A 233 -0.19 21.86 3.67
N GLY A 234 1.06 21.39 3.57
CA GLY A 234 2.23 22.21 3.23
C GLY A 234 2.47 22.40 1.73
N GLY A 235 1.87 21.57 0.86
CA GLY A 235 1.94 21.73 -0.60
C GLY A 235 3.34 21.62 -1.22
N ARG A 236 4.33 21.07 -0.50
CA ARG A 236 5.70 20.84 -0.97
C ARG A 236 6.07 19.35 -0.96
N LYS A 237 6.85 18.94 -1.96
CA LYS A 237 7.48 17.61 -2.03
C LYS A 237 8.56 17.51 -0.96
N ASN A 238 8.59 16.43 -0.19
CA ASN A 238 9.71 16.13 0.73
C ASN A 238 11.02 15.72 0.00
N PHE A 239 11.14 15.93 -1.32
CA PHE A 239 12.37 15.65 -2.09
C PHE A 239 12.54 16.62 -3.27
N GLU A 240 13.30 17.69 -3.06
CA GLU A 240 14.23 18.17 -4.08
C GLU A 240 15.64 17.81 -3.62
N VAL A 241 16.18 16.71 -4.16
CA VAL A 241 17.60 16.39 -4.04
C VAL A 241 18.35 17.31 -5.02
N GLY A 242 18.59 18.54 -4.58
CA GLY A 242 19.67 19.40 -5.07
C GLY A 242 20.84 19.29 -4.10
N VAL A 243 22.01 19.02 -4.63
CA VAL A 243 23.25 18.73 -3.91
C VAL A 243 23.65 19.88 -2.96
N ASP A 244 24.31 19.51 -1.86
CA ASP A 244 24.95 20.35 -0.83
C ASP A 244 24.05 21.07 0.19
N ARG A 245 23.58 20.33 1.20
CA ARG A 245 24.15 20.44 2.57
C ARG A 245 23.52 19.43 3.54
N THR A 246 24.43 18.89 4.33
CA THR A 246 24.30 17.88 5.38
C THR A 246 23.28 18.23 6.48
N SER A 247 22.55 17.18 6.92
CA SER A 247 22.00 16.96 8.27
C SER A 247 20.77 17.75 8.79
N GLU A 248 20.18 18.70 8.06
CA GLU A 248 19.05 19.52 8.61
C GLU A 248 17.65 19.23 8.02
N ILE A 249 17.49 18.22 7.15
CA ILE A 249 16.25 17.98 6.37
C ILE A 249 15.39 16.85 6.96
N TYR A 250 15.22 16.79 8.27
CA TYR A 250 14.35 15.78 8.91
C TYR A 250 13.16 16.35 9.67
N PHE A 251 13.10 17.67 9.86
CA PHE A 251 12.01 18.35 10.54
C PHE A 251 11.47 19.52 9.70
N PRO A 252 10.15 19.74 9.64
CA PRO A 252 9.61 20.98 9.10
C PRO A 252 10.18 22.14 9.92
N HIS A 253 10.83 23.10 9.26
CA HIS A 253 11.43 24.29 9.89
C HIS A 253 10.43 25.24 10.59
N TRP A 254 9.20 24.81 10.86
CA TRP A 254 8.11 25.62 11.41
C TRP A 254 7.72 25.26 12.86
N ILE A 255 8.48 24.40 13.54
CA ILE A 255 8.30 24.16 15.00
C ILE A 255 9.22 25.09 15.81
N HIS A 256 9.20 26.39 15.50
CA HIS A 256 9.80 27.44 16.31
C HIS A 256 8.92 28.69 16.30
#